data_AF-A0A2T6K4U2-F1
#
_entry.id   AF-A0A2T6K4U2-F1
#
_cell.length_a   1.000
_cell.length_b   1.000
_cell.length_c   1.000
_cell.angle_alpha   90.00
_cell.angle_beta   90.00
_cell.angle_gamma   90.00
#
_symmetry.space_group_name_H-M   'P 1'
#
loop_
_entity.id
_entity.type
_entity.pdbx_description
1 polymer ?
#
loop_
_entity_poly.entity_id
_entity_poly.type
_entity_poly.pdbx_seq_one_letter_code
_entity_poly.pdbx_strand_id
1 'polypeptide(L)'
;MVAWSSYKSEAKARGALALEFYVAQSTPAKKPEDVKAALPDHLAYQAALEESGNLAFAGPMSDESGAYMQGMGLIIYRAVSLEAARALAESDPMHKSGARSFTLRRWMINEGTLNLSVGLSTKAVSLT
;
A
#
# COMPACT_ATOMS: atom_id res chain seq x y z
N MET A 1 -25.99 -6.67 0.28
CA MET A 1 -24.55 -6.41 0.54
C MET A 1 -24.22 -6.94 1.91
N VAL A 2 -23.07 -7.61 2.08
CA VAL A 2 -22.61 -8.14 3.39
C VAL A 2 -21.76 -7.06 4.07
N ALA A 3 -21.93 -6.85 5.38
CA ALA A 3 -21.09 -5.93 6.13
C ALA A 3 -19.64 -6.42 6.17
N TRP A 4 -18.67 -5.52 6.03
CA TRP A 4 -17.23 -5.88 6.00
C TRP A 4 -16.78 -6.66 7.24
N SER A 5 -17.28 -6.27 8.42
CA SER A 5 -17.00 -6.96 9.69
C SER A 5 -17.55 -8.39 9.70
N SER A 6 -18.79 -8.59 9.20
CA SER A 6 -19.38 -9.93 9.06
C SER A 6 -18.57 -10.79 8.11
N TYR A 7 -18.19 -10.25 6.94
CA TYR A 7 -17.37 -10.97 5.97
C TYR A 7 -16.00 -11.36 6.54
N LYS A 8 -15.38 -10.49 7.35
CA LYS A 8 -14.12 -10.80 8.04
C LYS A 8 -14.27 -11.96 9.03
N SER A 9 -15.34 -11.98 9.81
CA SER A 9 -15.63 -13.06 10.74
C SER A 9 -15.85 -14.38 10.02
N GLU A 10 -16.61 -14.37 8.93
CA GLU A 10 -16.82 -15.54 8.06
C GLU A 10 -15.49 -16.02 7.43
N ALA A 11 -14.60 -15.09 7.05
CA ALA A 11 -13.27 -15.41 6.52
C ALA A 11 -12.41 -16.14 7.54
N LYS A 12 -12.39 -15.67 8.78
CA LYS A 12 -11.69 -16.38 9.86
C LYS A 12 -12.31 -17.75 10.13
N ALA A 13 -13.65 -17.85 10.14
CA ALA A 13 -14.34 -19.10 10.44
C ALA A 13 -14.05 -20.22 9.42
N ARG A 14 -13.82 -19.86 8.14
CA ARG A 14 -13.41 -20.81 7.10
C ARG A 14 -11.90 -21.10 7.06
N GLY A 15 -11.11 -20.54 7.99
CA GLY A 15 -9.67 -20.78 8.11
C GLY A 15 -8.76 -19.83 7.29
N ALA A 16 -9.29 -18.74 6.73
CA ALA A 16 -8.48 -17.75 6.03
C ALA A 16 -7.68 -16.86 7.00
N LEU A 17 -6.59 -16.26 6.52
CA LEU A 17 -5.78 -15.32 7.31
C LEU A 17 -6.60 -14.10 7.78
N ALA A 18 -7.46 -13.57 6.90
CA ALA A 18 -8.31 -12.40 7.14
C ALA A 18 -7.54 -11.19 7.73
N LEU A 19 -6.30 -10.99 7.28
CA LEU A 19 -5.46 -9.86 7.65
C LEU A 19 -5.90 -8.62 6.88
N GLU A 20 -6.13 -7.52 7.57
CA GLU A 20 -6.70 -6.31 6.97
C GLU A 20 -5.63 -5.22 6.81
N PHE A 21 -5.56 -4.69 5.60
CA PHE A 21 -4.80 -3.49 5.23
C PHE A 21 -5.69 -2.49 4.51
N TYR A 22 -5.09 -1.37 4.10
CA TYR A 22 -5.76 -0.32 3.34
C TYR A 22 -5.01 -0.06 2.05
N VAL A 23 -5.69 -0.21 0.93
CA VAL A 23 -5.09 -0.08 -0.41
C VAL A 23 -5.49 1.25 -0.99
N ALA A 24 -4.49 2.09 -1.25
CA ALA A 24 -4.61 3.31 -2.02
C ALA A 24 -4.14 3.05 -3.46
N GLN A 25 -5.05 3.19 -4.42
CA GLN A 25 -4.69 3.28 -5.82
C GLN A 25 -4.56 4.76 -6.16
N SER A 26 -3.33 5.17 -6.48
CA SER A 26 -2.96 6.56 -6.74
C SER A 26 -2.73 6.78 -8.23
N THR A 27 -3.30 7.84 -8.81
CA THR A 27 -3.18 8.17 -10.24
C THR A 27 -2.76 9.63 -10.44
N PRO A 28 -2.01 9.97 -11.50
CA PRO A 28 -1.67 11.36 -11.81
C PRO A 28 -2.92 12.22 -11.97
N ALA A 29 -2.91 13.41 -11.39
CA ALA A 29 -3.98 14.41 -11.50
C ALA A 29 -3.50 15.74 -12.10
N LYS A 30 -2.18 15.89 -12.26
CA LYS A 30 -1.52 17.03 -12.91
C LYS A 30 -0.50 16.54 -13.95
N LYS A 31 0.28 17.46 -14.50
CA LYS A 31 1.27 17.17 -15.53
C LYS A 31 2.44 16.35 -14.94
N PRO A 32 3.18 15.59 -15.78
CA PRO A 32 4.31 14.79 -15.32
C PRO A 32 5.37 15.59 -14.54
N GLU A 33 5.56 16.87 -14.85
CA GLU A 33 6.52 17.74 -14.18
C GLU A 33 6.13 17.99 -12.72
N ASP A 34 4.83 18.14 -12.43
CA ASP A 34 4.31 18.34 -11.08
C ASP A 34 4.52 17.07 -10.23
N VAL A 35 4.28 15.90 -10.80
CA VAL A 35 4.53 14.61 -10.15
C VAL A 35 6.03 14.43 -9.89
N LYS A 36 6.87 14.76 -10.88
CA LYS A 36 8.33 14.65 -10.76
C LYS A 36 8.89 15.61 -9.70
N ALA A 37 8.33 16.81 -9.58
CA ALA A 37 8.74 17.79 -8.57
C ALA A 37 8.47 17.30 -7.14
N ALA A 38 7.36 16.59 -6.91
CA ALA A 38 7.00 16.04 -5.60
C ALA A 38 7.65 14.68 -5.29
N LEU A 39 8.37 14.07 -6.25
CA LEU A 39 8.90 12.72 -6.13
C LEU A 39 9.90 12.53 -4.98
N PRO A 40 10.89 13.41 -4.77
CA PRO A 40 11.85 13.24 -3.67
C PRO A 40 11.17 13.21 -2.29
N ASP A 41 10.26 14.16 -2.05
CA ASP A 41 9.53 14.26 -0.77
C ASP A 41 8.59 13.07 -0.57
N HIS A 42 7.94 12.62 -1.64
CA HIS A 42 7.12 11.41 -1.63
C HIS A 42 7.91 10.18 -1.22
N LEU A 43 9.10 9.95 -1.81
CA LEU A 43 9.95 8.82 -1.47
C LEU A 43 10.45 8.90 -0.02
N ALA A 44 10.82 10.09 0.46
CA ALA A 44 11.21 10.30 1.85
C ALA A 44 10.06 10.00 2.82
N TYR A 45 8.84 10.42 2.48
CA TYR A 45 7.64 10.14 3.25
C TYR A 45 7.33 8.63 3.30
N GLN A 46 7.41 7.93 2.16
CA GLN A 46 7.20 6.48 2.12
C GLN A 46 8.23 5.72 2.96
N ALA A 47 9.51 6.11 2.89
CA ALA A 47 10.55 5.53 3.73
C ALA A 47 10.28 5.72 5.24
N ALA A 48 9.82 6.91 5.64
CA ALA A 48 9.45 7.17 7.03
C ALA A 48 8.26 6.31 7.49
N LEU A 49 7.25 6.11 6.64
CA LEU A 49 6.12 5.23 6.94
C LEU A 49 6.51 3.76 6.98
N GLU A 50 7.48 3.33 6.17
CA GLU A 50 8.03 1.98 6.22
C GLU A 50 8.75 1.75 7.56
N GLU A 51 9.64 2.67 7.97
CA GLU A 51 10.36 2.59 9.23
C GLU A 51 9.41 2.60 10.45
N SER A 52 8.34 3.38 10.41
CA SER A 52 7.33 3.42 11.48
C SER A 52 6.36 2.24 11.46
N GLY A 53 6.44 1.36 10.46
CA GLY A 53 5.54 0.22 10.28
C GLY A 53 4.12 0.60 9.83
N ASN A 54 3.92 1.82 9.33
CA ASN A 54 2.64 2.28 8.77
C ASN A 54 2.49 1.96 7.27
N LEU A 55 3.59 1.70 6.56
CA LEU A 55 3.58 1.23 5.18
C LEU A 55 3.82 -0.30 5.15
N ALA A 56 2.94 -1.02 4.44
CA ALA A 56 3.14 -2.44 4.19
C ALA A 56 3.88 -2.68 2.86
N PHE A 57 3.42 -2.04 1.78
CA PHE A 57 4.01 -2.14 0.45
C PHE A 57 3.71 -0.87 -0.35
N ALA A 58 4.60 -0.50 -1.27
CA ALA A 58 4.30 0.54 -2.24
C ALA A 58 5.08 0.34 -3.55
N GLY A 59 4.52 0.80 -4.65
CA GLY A 59 5.23 0.83 -5.92
C GLY A 59 4.40 1.33 -7.10
N PRO A 60 5.06 1.55 -8.25
CA PRO A 60 4.38 1.82 -9.51
C PRO A 60 3.63 0.58 -10.01
N MET A 61 2.58 0.78 -10.81
CA MET A 61 1.99 -0.30 -11.62
C MET A 61 2.13 0.01 -13.11
N SER A 62 2.24 -1.05 -13.90
CA SER A 62 2.16 -0.97 -15.35
C SER A 62 0.75 -0.62 -15.82
N ASP A 63 0.62 -0.31 -17.10
CA ASP A 63 -0.65 -0.38 -17.82
C ASP A 63 -1.19 -1.81 -17.90
N GLU A 64 -2.40 -1.95 -18.46
CA GLU A 64 -3.08 -3.23 -18.63
C GLU A 64 -2.33 -4.19 -19.56
N SER A 65 -1.48 -3.67 -20.46
CA SER A 65 -0.63 -4.51 -21.31
C SER A 65 0.58 -5.08 -20.56
N GLY A 66 0.96 -4.48 -19.43
CA GLY A 66 2.17 -4.82 -18.69
C GLY A 66 3.45 -4.20 -19.26
N ALA A 67 3.39 -3.51 -20.40
CA ALA A 67 4.57 -3.04 -21.13
C ALA A 67 5.01 -1.63 -20.72
N TYR A 68 4.11 -0.79 -20.22
CA TYR A 68 4.38 0.63 -20.00
C TYR A 68 4.01 1.08 -18.60
N MET A 69 4.79 2.03 -18.07
CA MET A 69 4.45 2.72 -16.83
C MET A 69 3.40 3.81 -17.12
N GLN A 70 2.18 3.66 -16.62
CA GLN A 70 1.11 4.67 -16.78
C GLN A 70 1.09 5.71 -15.65
N GLY A 71 2.11 5.71 -14.80
CA GLY A 71 2.18 6.61 -13.67
C GLY A 71 1.17 6.27 -12.58
N MET A 72 0.43 5.15 -12.64
CA MET A 72 -0.39 4.68 -11.54
C MET A 72 0.48 4.01 -10.47
N GLY A 73 0.03 4.06 -9.22
CA GLY A 73 0.77 3.51 -8.08
C GLY A 73 -0.18 2.81 -7.12
N LEU A 74 0.33 1.78 -6.47
CA LEU A 74 -0.35 1.06 -5.41
C LEU A 74 0.40 1.30 -4.10
N ILE A 75 -0.32 1.73 -3.08
CA ILE A 75 0.22 1.95 -1.74
C ILE A 75 -0.65 1.19 -0.75
N ILE A 76 -0.04 0.38 0.10
CA ILE A 76 -0.73 -0.49 1.05
C ILE A 76 -0.33 -0.08 2.46
N TYR A 77 -1.28 0.45 3.23
CA TYR A 77 -1.05 0.98 4.57
C TYR A 77 -1.46 -0.01 5.67
N ARG A 78 -0.77 0.10 6.80
CA ARG A 78 -1.15 -0.43 8.11
C ARG A 78 -1.67 0.72 8.96
N ALA A 79 -2.95 0.63 9.36
CA ALA A 79 -3.59 1.66 10.17
C ALA A 79 -4.67 1.05 11.08
N VAL A 80 -5.08 1.79 12.10
CA VAL A 80 -6.13 1.36 13.05
C VAL A 80 -7.55 1.51 12.50
N SER A 81 -7.73 2.32 11.45
CA SER A 81 -9.04 2.56 10.83
C SER A 81 -8.90 3.06 9.38
N LEU A 82 -10.02 3.14 8.67
CA LEU A 82 -10.06 3.67 7.29
C LEU A 82 -9.78 5.17 7.27
N GLU A 83 -10.15 5.89 8.33
CA GLU A 83 -9.89 7.31 8.54
C GLU A 83 -8.40 7.54 8.81
N ALA A 84 -7.78 6.73 9.67
CA ALA A 84 -6.35 6.79 9.92
C ALA A 84 -5.53 6.50 8.64
N ALA A 85 -5.91 5.48 7.86
CA ALA A 85 -5.27 5.20 6.57
C ALA A 85 -5.43 6.34 5.56
N ARG A 86 -6.56 7.05 5.61
CA ARG A 86 -6.78 8.22 4.75
C ARG A 86 -5.95 9.41 5.16
N ALA A 87 -5.78 9.67 6.44
CA ALA A 87 -4.86 10.69 6.91
C ALA A 87 -3.43 10.42 6.43
N LEU A 88 -2.98 9.15 6.43
CA LEU A 88 -1.68 8.76 5.86
C LEU A 88 -1.61 9.03 4.36
N ALA A 89 -2.64 8.65 3.60
CA ALA A 89 -2.69 8.88 2.16
C ALA A 89 -2.73 10.38 1.81
N GLU A 90 -3.54 11.18 2.49
CA GLU A 90 -3.66 12.63 2.26
C GLU A 90 -2.40 13.40 2.62
N SER A 91 -1.59 12.87 3.55
CA SER A 91 -0.33 13.47 3.97
C SER A 91 0.84 13.20 3.02
N ASP A 92 0.68 12.27 2.08
CA ASP A 92 1.66 12.03 1.02
C ASP A 92 1.89 13.31 0.20
N PRO A 93 3.13 13.77 0.00
CA PRO A 93 3.43 14.99 -0.76
C PRO A 93 2.80 15.05 -2.16
N MET A 94 2.67 13.92 -2.86
CA MET A 94 2.02 13.89 -4.18
C MET A 94 0.50 14.06 -4.09
N HIS A 95 -0.13 13.58 -3.02
CA HIS A 95 -1.57 13.77 -2.80
C HIS A 95 -1.87 15.16 -2.24
N LYS A 96 -1.08 15.62 -1.27
CA LYS A 96 -1.21 16.93 -0.62
C LYS A 96 -1.04 18.09 -1.60
N SER A 97 -0.12 17.97 -2.56
CA SER A 97 0.07 18.95 -3.63
C SER A 97 -0.98 18.86 -4.75
N GLY A 98 -1.80 17.82 -4.74
CA GLY A 98 -2.74 17.48 -5.82
C GLY A 98 -2.05 17.03 -7.10
N ALA A 99 -0.75 16.71 -7.08
CA ALA A 99 -0.07 16.12 -8.24
C ALA A 99 -0.66 14.76 -8.62
N ARG A 100 -1.17 14.04 -7.61
CA ARG A 100 -1.89 12.78 -7.74
C ARG A 100 -3.19 12.81 -6.95
N SER A 101 -4.16 12.02 -7.40
CA SER A 101 -5.38 11.69 -6.65
C SER A 101 -5.36 10.21 -6.29
N PHE A 102 -6.20 9.80 -5.33
CA PHE A 102 -6.26 8.40 -4.94
C PHE A 102 -7.69 7.96 -4.61
N THR A 103 -7.91 6.65 -4.73
CA THR A 103 -9.03 5.96 -4.07
C THR A 103 -8.48 5.11 -2.93
N LEU A 104 -9.26 4.91 -1.87
CA LEU A 104 -8.82 4.14 -0.70
C LEU A 104 -9.88 3.12 -0.28
N ARG A 105 -9.47 1.86 -0.11
CA ARG A 105 -10.35 0.75 0.30
C ARG A 105 -9.69 -0.10 1.38
N ARG A 106 -10.50 -0.77 2.20
CA ARG A 106 -10.02 -1.91 3.00
C ARG A 106 -9.72 -3.07 2.06
N TRP A 107 -8.63 -3.77 2.32
CA TRP A 107 -8.26 -5.00 1.64
C TRP A 107 -8.01 -6.10 2.67
N MET A 108 -8.49 -7.30 2.36
CA MET A 108 -8.35 -8.47 3.23
C MET A 108 -7.49 -9.50 2.53
N ILE A 109 -6.32 -9.76 3.09
CA ILE A 109 -5.45 -10.85 2.67
C ILE A 109 -5.97 -12.12 3.34
N ASN A 110 -6.46 -13.04 2.51
CA ASN A 110 -7.01 -14.32 2.94
C ASN A 110 -6.03 -15.46 2.65
N GLU A 111 -5.52 -15.50 1.42
CA GLU A 111 -4.57 -16.49 0.94
C GLU A 111 -3.23 -15.83 0.56
N GLY A 112 -2.14 -16.58 0.75
CA GLY A 112 -0.79 -16.15 0.41
C GLY A 112 0.25 -16.95 1.20
N THR A 113 1.49 -16.91 0.73
CA THR A 113 2.65 -17.52 1.40
C THR A 113 3.75 -16.48 1.50
N LEU A 114 4.41 -16.39 2.66
CA LEU A 114 5.60 -15.60 2.88
C LEU A 114 6.75 -16.56 3.20
N ASN A 115 7.79 -16.60 2.36
CA ASN A 115 8.96 -17.42 2.61
C ASN A 115 10.10 -16.54 3.17
N LEU A 116 10.55 -16.88 4.37
CA LEU A 116 11.67 -16.23 5.04
C LEU A 116 12.75 -17.26 5.31
N SER A 117 13.98 -16.97 4.86
CA SER A 117 15.15 -17.75 5.27
C SER A 117 15.92 -16.99 6.33
N VAL A 118 16.15 -17.63 7.48
CA VAL A 118 16.88 -17.06 8.62
C VAL A 118 18.13 -17.91 8.88
N GLY A 119 19.29 -17.38 8.48
CA GLY A 119 20.56 -18.04 8.70
C GLY A 119 21.05 -17.86 10.13
N LEU A 120 21.16 -18.95 10.89
CA LEU A 120 21.51 -18.90 12.30
C LEU A 120 22.97 -18.49 12.53
N SER A 121 23.92 -19.07 11.78
CA SER A 121 25.34 -18.72 11.87
C SER A 121 25.68 -17.44 11.09
N THR A 122 25.04 -17.23 9.94
CA THR A 122 25.28 -16.05 9.10
C THR A 122 24.62 -14.81 9.67
N LYS A 123 23.63 -14.96 10.56
CA LYS A 123 22.78 -13.89 11.10
C LYS A 123 22.15 -13.05 9.97
N ALA A 124 21.90 -13.68 8.83
CA ALA A 124 21.34 -13.05 7.65
C ALA A 124 19.88 -13.47 7.48
N VAL A 125 19.06 -12.53 7.01
CA VAL A 125 17.65 -12.74 6.68
C VAL A 125 17.49 -12.46 5.20
N SER A 126 16.88 -13.40 4.46
CA SER A 126 16.49 -13.17 3.07
C SER A 126 15.00 -13.44 2.88
N LEU A 127 14.36 -12.56 2.13
CA LEU A 127 12.98 -12.69 1.67
C LEU A 127 13.00 -13.19 0.21
N THR A 128 12.26 -14.27 -0.09
CA THR A 128 12.22 -14.90 -1.43
C THR A 128 10.80 -15.14 -1.89
#